data_AF-A0A7C5GHJ5-F1
#
_entry.id   AF-A0A7C5GHJ5-F1
#
_cell.length_a   1.000
_cell.length_b   1.000
_cell.length_c   1.000
_cell.angle_alpha   90.00
_cell.angle_beta   90.00
_cell.angle_gamma   90.00
#
_symmetry.space_group_name_H-M   'P 1'
#
loop_
_entity.id
_entity.type
_entity.pdbx_description
1 polymer ?
#
loop_
_entity_poly.entity_id
_entity_poly.type
_entity_poly.pdbx_seq_one_letter_code
_entity_poly.pdbx_strand_id
1 'polypeptide(L)' 'MDLAFVIPAYNEETLIGACLASVVAEVRRSGYDVEIIVVNNASTDR' A
#
# COMPACT_ATOMS: atom_id res chain seq x y z
N MET A 1 -18.02 2.56 -2.25
CA MET A 1 -16.55 2.34 -2.23
C MET A 1 -16.01 3.65 -1.73
N ASP A 2 -15.73 3.73 -0.43
CA ASP A 2 -15.71 5.04 0.27
C ASP A 2 -14.32 5.37 0.83
N LEU A 3 -13.35 4.46 0.70
CA LEU A 3 -11.98 4.67 1.15
C LEU A 3 -10.96 3.99 0.22
N ALA A 4 -9.92 4.75 -0.14
CA ALA A 4 -8.77 4.24 -0.88
C ALA A 4 -7.47 4.69 -0.20
N PHE A 5 -6.54 3.75 -0.01
CA PHE A 5 -5.15 4.04 0.34
C PHE A 5 -4.33 4.17 -0.93
N VAL A 6 -3.83 5.37 -1.21
CA VAL A 6 -2.91 5.63 -2.33
C VAL A 6 -1.49 5.78 -1.79
N ILE A 7 -0.61 4.86 -2.19
CA ILE A 7 0.75 4.75 -1.68
C ILE A 7 1.74 4.98 -2.83
N PRO A 8 2.32 6.18 -2.97
CA PRO A 8 3.44 6.38 -3.88
C PRO A 8 4.69 5.69 -3.33
N ALA A 9 5.39 4.95 -4.19
CA ALA A 9 6.62 4.25 -3.87
C ALA A 9 7.74 4.70 -4.83
N TYR A 10 8.83 5.24 -4.29
CA TYR A 10 10.04 5.57 -5.03
C TYR A 10 11.25 4.95 -4.34
N ASN A 11 11.84 3.95 -4.97
CA ASN A 11 12.94 3.16 -4.43
C ASN A 11 12.66 2.52 -3.05
N GLU A 12 11.49 1.88 -2.91
CA GLU A 12 10.97 1.32 -1.65
C GLU A 12 11.06 -0.22 -1.59
N GLU A 13 11.91 -0.88 -2.39
CA GLU A 13 12.04 -2.37 -2.44
C GLU A 13 12.08 -3.01 -1.04
N THR A 14 12.80 -2.37 -0.11
CA THR A 14 13.03 -2.89 1.24
C THR A 14 11.87 -2.67 2.22
N LEU A 15 11.01 -1.68 1.99
CA LEU A 15 9.98 -1.24 2.95
C LEU A 15 8.55 -1.48 2.48
N ILE A 16 8.32 -1.48 1.16
CA ILE A 16 6.97 -1.54 0.60
C ILE A 16 6.22 -2.81 1.03
N GLY A 17 6.91 -3.94 1.16
CA GLY A 17 6.31 -5.20 1.63
C GLY A 17 5.77 -5.11 3.06
N ALA A 18 6.55 -4.54 3.99
CA ALA A 18 6.12 -4.37 5.38
C ALA A 18 5.01 -3.32 5.52
N CYS A 19 5.08 -2.24 4.73
CA CYS A 19 4.04 -1.23 4.64
C CYS A 19 2.69 -1.85 4.22
N LEU A 20 2.68 -2.58 3.10
CA LEU A 20 1.47 -3.23 2.59
C LEU A 20 0.91 -4.28 3.55
N ALA A 21 1.79 -5.06 4.21
CA ALA A 21 1.36 -6.03 5.22
C ALA A 21 0.62 -5.35 6.39
N SER A 22 1.11 -4.21 6.86
CA SER A 22 0.47 -3.42 7.91
C SER A 22 -0.90 -2.88 7.46
N VAL A 23 -0.98 -2.28 6.27
CA VAL A 23 -2.24 -1.74 5.72
C VAL A 23 -3.27 -2.85 5.53
N VAL A 24 -2.88 -3.99 4.96
CA VAL A 24 -3.79 -5.13 4.75
C VAL A 24 -4.28 -5.71 6.09
N ALA A 25 -3.42 -5.78 7.10
CA ALA A 25 -3.82 -6.24 8.43
C ALA A 25 -4.89 -5.32 9.03
N GLU A 26 -4.72 -3.99 8.90
CA GLU A 26 -5.67 -3.02 9.40
C GLU A 26 -7.00 -3.04 8.62
N VAL A 27 -6.95 -3.11 7.28
CA VAL A 27 -8.16 -3.24 6.45
C VAL A 27 -8.98 -4.46 6.89
N ARG A 28 -8.33 -5.62 7.04
CA ARG A 28 -8.98 -6.86 7.52
C ARG A 28 -9.56 -6.71 8.92
N ARG A 29 -8.83 -6.05 9.84
CA ARG A 29 -9.30 -5.82 11.22
C ARG A 29 -10.52 -4.90 11.25
N SER A 30 -10.55 -3.90 10.38
CA SER A 30 -11.57 -2.86 10.36
C SER A 30 -12.90 -3.31 9.77
N GLY A 31 -12.88 -4.32 8.87
CA GLY A 31 -14.06 -4.84 8.19
C GLY A 31 -14.62 -3.91 7.09
N TYR A 32 -13.92 -2.81 6.78
CA TYR A 32 -14.27 -1.94 5.66
C TYR A 32 -13.80 -2.52 4.33
N ASP A 33 -14.58 -2.27 3.30
CA ASP A 33 -14.19 -2.49 1.91
C ASP A 33 -13.33 -1.31 1.44
N VAL A 34 -12.05 -1.57 1.17
CA VAL A 34 -11.02 -0.54 0.95
C VAL A 34 -10.16 -0.90 -0.26
N GLU A 35 -9.89 0.10 -1.12
CA GLU A 35 -8.93 -0.02 -2.21
C GLU A 35 -7.52 0.27 -1.74
N ILE A 36 -6.53 -0.49 -2.23
CA ILE A 36 -5.12 -0.19 -2.02
C ILE A 36 -4.46 -0.02 -3.38
N ILE A 37 -4.03 1.20 -3.68
CA ILE A 37 -3.39 1.57 -4.93
C ILE A 37 -1.92 1.90 -4.65
N VAL A 38 -1.01 1.11 -5.21
CA VAL A 38 0.43 1.39 -5.15
C VAL A 38 0.86 2.06 -6.44
N VAL A 39 1.43 3.25 -6.34
CA VAL A 39 1.90 4.02 -7.49
C VAL A 39 3.41 3.94 -7.54
N ASN A 40 3.94 3.25 -8.56
CA ASN A 40 5.36 3.32 -8.85
C ASN A 40 5.72 4.74 -9.31
N ASN A 41 6.44 5.48 -8.46
CA ASN A 41 6.86 6.86 -8.71
C ASN A 41 8.21 6.89 -9.45
N ALA A 42 8.29 6.18 -10.57
CA ALA A 42 9.50 6.01 -11.38
C ALA A 42 10.70 5.44 -10.62
N SER A 43 10.46 4.43 -9.78
CA SER A 43 11.51 3.65 -9.12
C SER A 43 12.52 3.08 -10.12
N THR A 44 13.76 3.03 -9.67
CA THR A 44 14.90 2.45 -10.38
C THR A 44 15.44 1.18 -9.71
N ASP A 45 14.94 0.86 -8.51
CA ASP A 45 15.17 -0.41 -7.82
C ASP A 45 14.15 -1.48 -8.25
N ARG A 46 14.15 -2.64 -7.59
CA ARG A 46 13.40 -3.84 -8.00
C ARG A 46 12.09 -4.05 -7.25
#